data_AF-A8X907-F1
#
_entry.id   AF-A8X907-F1
#
_cell.length_a   1.000
_cell.length_b   1.000
_cell.length_c   1.000
_cell.angle_alpha   90.00
_cell.angle_beta   90.00
_cell.angle_gamma   90.00
#
_symmetry.space_group_name_H-M   'P 1'
#
loop_
_entity.id
_entity.type
_entity.pdbx_description
1 polymer ?
#
loop_
_entity_poly.entity_id
_entity_poly.type
_entity_poly.pdbx_seq_one_letter_code
_entity_poly.pdbx_strand_id
1 'polypeptide(L)'
;MINDLKQINPVLGSRVERKMIELKKKVAGLSDESKRFVDSLKAAGREVYAQRLKGQQMDRFQLRQIGMGVAQHYRFLSPYAQQELQSTFPQIFEFMQQARAQMLQRFLGGGGMAGMAGMGGMDEMGK
;
A
#
# COMPACT_ATOMS: atom_id res chain seq x y z
N MET A 1 -16.20 -3.37 -17.56
CA MET A 1 -14.77 -3.29 -17.18
C MET A 1 -13.94 -4.49 -17.63
N ILE A 2 -14.13 -5.71 -17.10
CA ILE A 2 -13.30 -6.87 -17.52
C ILE A 2 -13.55 -7.23 -18.99
N ASN A 3 -14.81 -7.22 -19.43
CA ASN A 3 -15.16 -7.48 -20.83
C ASN A 3 -14.53 -6.43 -21.75
N ASP A 4 -14.64 -5.15 -21.40
CA ASP A 4 -13.99 -4.05 -22.13
C ASP A 4 -12.46 -4.20 -22.16
N LEU A 5 -11.84 -4.60 -21.03
CA LEU A 5 -10.41 -4.91 -20.96
C LEU A 5 -10.03 -6.09 -21.85
N LYS A 6 -10.87 -7.13 -21.94
CA LYS A 6 -10.64 -8.27 -22.84
C LYS A 6 -10.74 -7.86 -24.31
N GLN A 7 -11.62 -6.91 -24.65
CA GLN A 7 -11.73 -6.39 -26.02
C GLN A 7 -10.49 -5.58 -26.43
N ILE A 8 -9.92 -4.80 -25.51
CA ILE A 8 -8.70 -4.00 -25.79
C ILE A 8 -7.44 -4.87 -25.71
N ASN A 9 -7.35 -5.74 -24.70
CA ASN A 9 -6.22 -6.63 -24.47
C ASN A 9 -6.69 -7.95 -23.83
N PRO A 10 -6.92 -9.00 -24.64
CA PRO A 10 -7.45 -10.29 -24.18
C PRO A 10 -6.60 -10.95 -23.09
N VAL A 11 -5.27 -10.81 -23.18
CA VAL A 11 -4.31 -11.39 -22.23
C VAL A 11 -4.43 -10.72 -20.87
N LEU A 12 -4.46 -9.38 -20.85
CA LEU A 12 -4.65 -8.62 -19.61
C LEU A 12 -6.03 -8.88 -19.01
N GLY A 13 -7.10 -8.84 -19.82
CA GLY A 13 -8.46 -9.12 -19.37
C GLY A 13 -8.60 -10.50 -18.72
N SER A 14 -8.02 -11.54 -19.33
CA SER A 14 -8.01 -12.90 -18.78
C SER A 14 -7.14 -13.05 -17.52
N ARG A 15 -6.05 -12.27 -17.39
CA ARG A 15 -5.24 -12.24 -16.16
C ARG A 15 -6.01 -11.59 -15.01
N VAL A 16 -6.65 -10.45 -15.26
CA VAL A 16 -7.47 -9.74 -14.26
C VAL A 16 -8.64 -10.60 -13.80
N GLU A 17 -9.33 -11.26 -14.73
CA GLU A 17 -10.45 -12.14 -14.40
C GLU A 17 -10.03 -13.29 -13.47
N ARG A 18 -8.95 -14.01 -13.81
CA ARG A 18 -8.41 -15.09 -12.96
C ARG A 18 -8.09 -14.58 -11.56
N LYS A 19 -7.41 -13.44 -11.45
CA LYS A 19 -7.10 -12.82 -10.16
C LYS A 19 -8.36 -12.44 -9.38
N MET A 20 -9.37 -11.90 -10.04
CA MET A 20 -10.64 -11.56 -9.40
C MET A 20 -11.39 -12.80 -8.91
N ILE A 21 -11.36 -13.91 -9.65
CA ILE A 21 -11.97 -15.17 -9.22
C ILE A 21 -11.24 -15.73 -7.99
N GLU A 22 -9.90 -15.76 -8.01
CA GLU A 22 -9.08 -16.17 -6.86
C GLU A 22 -9.40 -15.33 -5.62
N LEU A 23 -9.45 -14.00 -5.77
CA LEU A 23 -9.77 -13.09 -4.68
C LEU A 23 -11.19 -13.30 -4.14
N LYS A 24 -12.18 -13.49 -5.03
CA LYS A 24 -13.56 -13.78 -4.61
C LYS A 24 -13.64 -15.07 -3.80
N LYS A 25 -12.95 -16.14 -4.22
CA LYS A 25 -12.91 -17.41 -3.49
C LYS A 25 -12.27 -17.24 -2.11
N LYS A 26 -11.13 -16.53 -2.03
CA LYS A 26 -10.48 -16.22 -0.74
C LYS A 26 -11.42 -15.49 0.21
N VAL A 27 -12.08 -14.43 -0.26
CA VAL A 27 -13.01 -13.64 0.57
C VAL A 27 -14.25 -14.44 0.96
N ALA A 28 -14.77 -15.29 0.08
CA ALA A 28 -15.92 -16.13 0.41
C ALA A 28 -15.64 -17.11 1.56
N GLY A 29 -14.41 -17.61 1.65
CA GLY A 29 -13.95 -18.52 2.70
C GLY A 29 -13.61 -17.88 4.05
N LEU A 30 -13.65 -16.54 4.15
CA LEU A 30 -13.37 -15.83 5.40
C LEU A 30 -14.55 -15.91 6.37
N SER A 31 -14.26 -15.77 7.67
CA SER A 31 -15.26 -15.49 8.69
C SER A 31 -15.98 -14.15 8.46
N ASP A 32 -17.15 -13.97 9.08
CA ASP A 32 -17.96 -12.75 8.90
C ASP A 32 -17.24 -11.47 9.36
N GLU A 33 -16.47 -11.55 10.44
CA GLU A 33 -15.66 -10.43 10.93
C GLU A 33 -14.58 -10.05 9.90
N SER A 34 -13.81 -11.03 9.42
CA SER A 34 -12.81 -10.83 8.37
C SER A 34 -13.40 -10.32 7.06
N LYS A 35 -14.59 -10.80 6.67
CA LYS A 35 -15.32 -10.30 5.49
C LYS A 35 -15.67 -8.84 5.63
N ARG A 36 -16.23 -8.42 6.77
CA ARG A 36 -16.57 -7.02 7.06
C ARG A 36 -15.33 -6.14 6.99
N PHE A 37 -14.21 -6.60 7.54
CA PHE A 37 -12.94 -5.89 7.42
C PHE A 37 -12.52 -5.73 5.95
N VAL A 38 -12.51 -6.81 5.16
CA VAL A 38 -12.17 -6.76 3.74
C VAL A 38 -13.09 -5.85 2.93
N ASP A 39 -14.39 -5.83 3.24
CA ASP A 39 -15.34 -4.94 2.55
C ASP A 39 -15.10 -3.46 2.90
N SER A 40 -14.68 -3.15 4.14
CA SER A 40 -14.22 -1.81 4.49
C SER A 40 -12.99 -1.39 3.68
N LEU A 41 -12.04 -2.30 3.45
CA LEU A 41 -10.87 -2.05 2.61
C LEU A 41 -11.26 -1.79 1.15
N LYS A 42 -12.19 -2.58 0.61
CA LYS A 42 -12.69 -2.37 -0.75
C LYS A 42 -13.36 -1.02 -0.90
N ALA A 43 -14.13 -0.58 0.09
CA ALA A 43 -14.78 0.73 0.08
C ALA A 43 -13.74 1.86 0.03
N ALA A 44 -12.76 1.84 0.93
CA ALA A 44 -11.66 2.81 0.95
C ALA A 44 -10.86 2.80 -0.38
N GLY A 45 -10.53 1.61 -0.89
CA GLY A 45 -9.82 1.47 -2.16
C GLY A 45 -10.62 1.99 -3.37
N ARG A 46 -11.94 1.80 -3.38
CA ARG A 46 -12.82 2.35 -4.43
C ARG A 46 -12.86 3.86 -4.40
N GLU A 47 -12.91 4.46 -3.21
CA GLU A 47 -12.85 5.90 -3.04
C GLU A 47 -11.52 6.46 -3.58
N VAL A 48 -10.41 5.81 -3.24
CA VAL A 48 -9.08 6.16 -3.77
C VAL A 48 -9.04 6.10 -5.29
N TYR A 49 -9.55 5.01 -5.86
CA TYR A 49 -9.58 4.84 -7.30
C TYR A 49 -10.49 5.86 -8.00
N ALA A 50 -11.65 6.17 -7.41
CA ALA A 50 -12.58 7.17 -7.95
C ALA A 50 -11.98 8.58 -7.97
N GLN A 51 -11.26 8.98 -6.92
CA GLN A 51 -10.55 10.26 -6.90
C GLN A 51 -9.47 10.31 -8.00
N ARG A 52 -8.69 9.23 -8.16
CA ARG A 52 -7.70 9.12 -9.22
C ARG A 52 -8.30 9.26 -10.62
N LEU A 53 -9.45 8.64 -10.88
CA LEU A 53 -10.15 8.77 -12.16
C LEU A 53 -10.63 10.19 -12.46
N LYS A 54 -10.90 10.99 -11.42
CA LYS A 54 -11.26 12.42 -11.53
C LYS A 54 -10.04 13.32 -11.76
N GLY A 55 -8.84 12.76 -11.95
CA GLY A 55 -7.58 13.51 -12.06
C GLY A 55 -7.08 14.07 -10.72
N GLN A 56 -7.76 13.75 -9.61
CA GLN A 56 -7.34 14.16 -8.28
C GLN A 56 -6.33 13.15 -7.74
N GLN A 57 -5.07 13.57 -7.63
CA GLN A 57 -4.07 12.78 -6.90
C GLN A 57 -4.25 13.02 -5.42
N MET A 58 -4.51 11.95 -4.66
CA MET A 58 -4.36 12.04 -3.21
C MET A 58 -2.91 12.27 -2.85
N ASP A 59 -2.68 13.27 -2.02
CA ASP A 59 -1.35 13.47 -1.45
C ASP A 59 -1.03 12.35 -0.44
N ARG A 60 0.27 12.17 -0.18
CA ARG A 60 0.81 11.20 0.76
C ARG A 60 0.17 11.33 2.15
N PHE A 61 -0.23 12.52 2.56
CA PHE A 61 -0.92 12.73 3.83
C PHE A 61 -2.28 12.01 3.89
N GLN A 62 -3.11 12.15 2.84
CA GLN A 62 -4.42 11.51 2.76
C GLN A 62 -4.28 9.99 2.68
N LEU A 63 -3.33 9.50 1.88
CA LEU A 63 -3.03 8.06 1.81
C LEU A 63 -2.55 7.51 3.17
N ARG A 64 -1.76 8.27 3.94
CA ARG A 64 -1.37 7.90 5.30
C ARG A 64 -2.57 7.83 6.24
N GLN A 65 -3.49 8.79 6.18
CA GLN A 65 -4.69 8.78 7.02
C GLN A 65 -5.56 7.55 6.74
N ILE A 66 -5.77 7.21 5.46
CA ILE A 66 -6.48 5.99 5.07
C ILE A 66 -5.74 4.75 5.61
N GLY A 67 -4.43 4.69 5.43
CA GLY A 67 -3.60 3.59 5.93
C GLY A 67 -3.66 3.45 7.47
N MET A 68 -3.66 4.56 8.20
CA MET A 68 -3.80 4.57 9.67
C MET A 68 -5.17 4.07 10.10
N GLY A 69 -6.25 4.53 9.45
CA GLY A 69 -7.61 4.05 9.73
C GLY A 69 -7.75 2.54 9.50
N VAL A 70 -7.17 2.04 8.41
CA VAL A 70 -7.10 0.60 8.11
C VAL A 70 -6.31 -0.16 9.16
N ALA A 71 -5.11 0.32 9.53
CA ALA A 71 -4.27 -0.34 10.53
C ALA A 71 -4.94 -0.35 11.92
N GLN A 72 -5.66 0.72 12.27
CA GLN A 72 -6.42 0.80 13.49
C GLN A 72 -7.57 -0.21 13.49
N HIS A 73 -8.39 -0.24 12.43
CA HIS A 73 -9.49 -1.19 12.29
C HIS A 73 -8.98 -2.64 12.39
N TYR A 74 -7.85 -2.96 11.75
CA TYR A 74 -7.22 -4.28 11.82
C TYR A 74 -6.85 -4.69 13.26
N ARG A 75 -6.31 -3.76 14.07
CA ARG A 75 -5.95 -4.03 15.47
C ARG A 75 -7.14 -4.30 16.38
N PHE A 76 -8.32 -3.81 16.02
CA PHE A 76 -9.56 -4.03 16.77
C PHE A 76 -10.25 -5.36 16.43
N LEU A 77 -9.80 -6.06 15.39
CA LEU A 77 -10.32 -7.38 15.06
C LEU A 77 -9.93 -8.41 16.12
N SER A 78 -10.73 -9.46 16.25
CA SER A 78 -10.36 -10.62 17.08
C SER A 78 -9.01 -11.22 16.65
N PRO A 79 -8.25 -11.85 17.58
CA PRO A 79 -7.00 -12.53 17.24
C PRO A 79 -7.17 -13.57 16.13
N TYR A 80 -8.31 -14.28 16.13
CA TYR A 80 -8.68 -15.23 15.09
C TYR A 80 -8.79 -14.53 13.72
N ALA A 81 -9.58 -13.45 13.62
CA ALA A 81 -9.75 -12.72 12.37
C ALA A 81 -8.43 -12.10 11.87
N GLN A 82 -7.59 -11.59 12.79
CA GLN A 82 -6.26 -11.09 12.44
C GLN A 82 -5.39 -12.18 11.79
N GLN A 83 -5.36 -13.38 12.38
CA GLN A 83 -4.59 -14.53 11.87
C GLN A 83 -5.17 -15.06 10.56
N GLU A 84 -6.49 -15.15 10.45
CA GLU A 84 -7.19 -15.59 9.23
C GLU A 84 -6.88 -14.65 8.04
N LEU A 85 -6.86 -13.34 8.27
CA LEU A 85 -6.50 -12.35 7.25
C LEU A 85 -5.03 -12.46 6.85
N GLN A 86 -4.11 -12.66 7.82
CA GLN A 86 -2.68 -12.85 7.55
C GLN A 86 -2.42 -14.08 6.68
N SER A 87 -3.04 -15.21 7.02
CA SER A 87 -2.86 -16.47 6.28
C SER A 87 -3.52 -16.44 4.90
N THR A 88 -4.65 -15.75 4.75
CA THR A 88 -5.38 -15.66 3.48
C THR A 88 -4.70 -14.71 2.48
N PHE A 89 -4.09 -13.63 2.98
CA PHE A 89 -3.48 -12.56 2.16
C PHE A 89 -1.99 -12.28 2.49
N PRO A 90 -1.11 -13.29 2.51
CA PRO A 90 0.27 -13.14 2.99
C PRO A 90 1.06 -12.06 2.23
N GLN A 91 0.88 -11.98 0.91
CA GLN A 91 1.54 -10.99 0.06
C GLN A 91 1.26 -9.53 0.48
N ILE A 92 0.07 -9.24 1.02
CA ILE A 92 -0.26 -7.90 1.50
C ILE A 92 0.53 -7.59 2.77
N PHE A 93 0.63 -8.55 3.69
CA PHE A 93 1.37 -8.38 4.94
C PHE A 93 2.88 -8.34 4.72
N GLU A 94 3.41 -9.14 3.79
CA GLU A 94 4.82 -9.07 3.35
C GLU A 94 5.13 -7.69 2.77
N PHE A 95 4.27 -7.19 1.87
CA PHE A 95 4.43 -5.85 1.30
C PHE A 95 4.43 -4.77 2.40
N MET A 96 3.51 -4.84 3.37
CA MET A 96 3.48 -3.88 4.48
C MET A 96 4.74 -3.94 5.34
N GLN A 97 5.27 -5.13 5.61
CA GLN A 97 6.52 -5.30 6.35
C GLN A 97 7.71 -4.70 5.59
N GLN A 98 7.81 -4.96 4.29
CA GLN A 98 8.84 -4.38 3.43
C GLN A 98 8.71 -2.85 3.34
N ALA A 99 7.50 -2.32 3.17
CA ALA A 99 7.25 -0.88 3.15
C ALA A 99 7.64 -0.21 4.47
N ARG A 100 7.34 -0.86 5.60
CA ARG A 100 7.78 -0.41 6.94
C ARG A 100 9.30 -0.43 7.07
N ALA A 101 9.95 -1.50 6.63
CA ALA A 101 11.41 -1.61 6.66
C ALA A 101 12.08 -0.54 5.80
N GLN A 102 11.59 -0.30 4.59
CA GLN A 102 12.08 0.77 3.70
C GLN A 102 11.87 2.17 4.32
N MET A 103 10.73 2.41 4.96
CA MET A 103 10.48 3.67 5.66
C MET A 103 11.46 3.84 6.83
N LEU A 104 11.66 2.81 7.66
CA LEU A 104 12.62 2.82 8.76
C LEU A 104 14.06 3.01 8.26
N GLN A 105 14.47 2.34 7.19
CA GLN A 105 15.78 2.55 6.56
C GLN A 105 15.95 3.96 6.03
N ARG A 106 14.91 4.57 5.45
CA ARG A 106 14.96 5.97 4.99
C ARG A 106 15.06 6.96 6.15
N PHE A 107 14.47 6.64 7.30
CA PHE A 107 14.53 7.46 8.52
C PHE A 107 15.84 7.25 9.31
N LEU A 108 16.37 6.03 9.37
CA LEU A 108 17.59 5.69 10.13
C LEU A 108 18.87 5.79 9.29
N GLY A 109 18.79 5.59 7.98
CA GLY A 109 19.90 5.68 7.03
C GLY A 109 20.03 7.05 6.35
N GLY A 110 19.12 7.99 6.63
CA GLY A 110 19.12 9.36 6.09
C GLY A 110 19.81 10.40 6.98
N GLY A 111 20.58 9.96 7.99
CA GLY A 111 21.35 10.80 8.91
C GLY A 111 22.86 10.68 8.76
N GLY A 112 23.35 10.24 7.59
CA GLY A 112 24.78 10.17 7.30
C GLY A 112 25.29 11.53 6.81
N MET A 113 26.05 12.21 7.65
CA MET A 113 26.90 13.35 7.32
C MET A 113 27.76 13.08 6.06
N ALA A 114 27.25 13.40 4.88
CA ALA A 114 28.00 13.49 3.63
C ALA A 114 28.16 14.97 3.22
N GLY A 115 28.39 15.84 4.20
CA GLY A 115 28.52 17.29 4.02
C GLY A 115 29.77 17.90 4.67
N MET A 116 30.80 17.09 4.94
CA MET A 116 32.07 17.57 5.49
C MET A 116 33.24 17.05 4.66
N ALA A 117 33.25 17.39 3.38
CA ALA A 117 34.43 17.31 2.53
C ALA A 117 34.42 18.55 1.62
N GLY A 118 35.38 19.44 1.84
CA GLY A 118 35.54 20.66 1.04
C GLY A 118 35.60 21.95 1.84
N MET A 119 36.33 21.97 2.96
CA MET A 119 36.88 23.24 3.47
C MET A 119 37.97 23.64 2.47
N GLY A 120 37.56 24.38 1.44
CA GLY A 120 38.44 24.93 0.42
C GLY A 120 39.41 25.91 1.06
N GLY A 121 40.71 25.63 0.91
CA GLY A 121 41.73 26.65 1.01
C GLY A 121 41.70 27.58 -0.21
N MET A 122 42.43 28.70 -0.08
CA MET A 122 42.70 29.76 -1.07
C MET A 122 41.52 30.73 -1.29
N ASP A 123 41.64 32.06 -1.14
CA ASP A 123 42.82 32.93 -1.08
C ASP A 123 42.52 34.18 -0.23
N GLU A 124 43.48 34.52 0.63
CA GLU A 124 43.53 35.78 1.37
C GLU A 124 44.19 36.83 0.46
N MET A 125 43.38 37.69 -0.16
CA MET A 125 43.87 38.95 -0.74
C MET A 125 44.23 39.91 0.40
N GLY A 126 45.50 40.34 0.48
CA GLY A 126 45.87 41.32 1.49
C GLY A 126 47.32 41.82 1.47
N LYS A 127 47.61 42.71 0.51
CA LYS A 127 48.72 43.69 0.46
C LYS A 127 50.15 43.19 0.21
#